data_AF-A0A0C3GKI8-F1
#
_entry.id   AF-A0A0C3GKI8-F1
#
_cell.length_a   1.000
_cell.length_b   1.000
_cell.length_c   1.000
_cell.angle_alpha   90.00
_cell.angle_beta   90.00
_cell.angle_gamma   90.00
#
_symmetry.space_group_name_H-M   'P 1'
#
loop_
_entity.id
_entity.type
_entity.pdbx_description
1 polymer ?
#
loop_
_entity_poly.entity_id
_entity_poly.type
_entity_poly.pdbx_seq_one_letter_code
_entity_poly.pdbx_strand_id
1 'polypeptide(L)'
;MSLQNLIIQRDAYTLDEMSKQNLARHLQICTRAFQKSSAKSILQEDRIQFLTTINNEAKVRRSTKSLVLGKAKVMSYEDPKPASALVMQASRTQIAEDEIVPEPRRAPVAQMY
;
A
#
# COMPACT_ATOMS: atom_id res chain seq x y z
N MET A 1 29.75 -9.95 -33.96
CA MET A 1 31.06 -9.98 -33.28
C MET A 1 30.88 -9.45 -31.86
N SER A 2 31.27 -10.19 -30.81
CA SER A 2 31.22 -9.67 -29.44
C SER A 2 32.33 -8.64 -29.22
N LEU A 3 32.14 -7.69 -28.29
CA LEU A 3 33.17 -6.71 -27.94
C LEU A 3 34.48 -7.37 -27.48
N GLN A 4 34.38 -8.48 -26.75
CA GLN A 4 35.55 -9.27 -26.32
C GLN A 4 36.36 -9.78 -27.51
N ASN A 5 35.69 -10.29 -28.54
CA ASN A 5 36.37 -10.76 -29.75
C ASN A 5 37.04 -9.61 -30.51
N LEU A 6 36.45 -8.41 -30.50
CA LEU A 6 37.04 -7.23 -31.12
C LEU A 6 38.36 -6.84 -30.41
N ILE A 7 38.35 -6.79 -29.08
CA ILE A 7 39.53 -6.47 -28.27
C ILE A 7 40.65 -7.48 -28.52
N ILE A 8 40.33 -8.77 -28.52
CA ILE A 8 41.34 -9.83 -28.72
C ILE A 8 41.91 -9.78 -30.14
N GLN A 9 41.07 -9.57 -31.16
CA GLN A 9 41.51 -9.65 -32.56
C GLN A 9 42.15 -8.36 -33.08
N ARG A 10 41.72 -7.19 -32.61
CA ARG A 10 42.22 -5.89 -33.09
C ARG A 10 43.24 -5.26 -32.16
N ASP A 11 42.97 -5.27 -30.86
CA ASP A 11 43.77 -4.49 -29.90
C ASP A 11 44.91 -5.32 -29.32
N ALA A 12 44.73 -6.64 -29.22
CA ALA A 12 45.72 -7.58 -28.70
C ALA A 12 46.34 -8.48 -29.78
N TYR A 13 46.37 -8.04 -31.05
CA TYR A 13 46.81 -8.89 -32.17
C TYR A 13 48.30 -9.30 -32.08
N THR A 14 49.14 -8.49 -31.43
CA THR A 14 50.57 -8.74 -31.22
C THR A 14 50.87 -9.68 -30.05
N LEU A 15 49.88 -10.01 -29.21
CA LEU A 15 50.08 -10.93 -28.09
C LEU A 15 50.26 -12.37 -28.58
N ASP A 16 51.02 -13.14 -27.81
CA ASP A 16 51.08 -14.59 -27.97
C ASP A 16 49.73 -15.23 -27.58
N GLU A 17 49.50 -16.46 -28.05
CA GLU A 17 48.24 -17.15 -27.85
C GLU A 17 47.92 -17.43 -26.37
N MET A 18 48.93 -17.65 -25.52
CA MET A 18 48.71 -17.88 -24.09
C MET A 18 48.24 -16.59 -23.41
N SER A 19 48.87 -15.46 -23.73
CA SER A 19 48.47 -14.14 -23.25
C SER A 19 47.06 -13.76 -23.74
N LYS A 20 46.70 -14.06 -24.99
CA LYS A 20 45.33 -13.86 -25.50
C LYS A 20 44.29 -14.71 -24.76
N GLN A 21 44.61 -15.97 -24.45
CA GLN A 21 43.72 -16.83 -23.67
C GLN A 21 43.52 -16.32 -22.23
N ASN A 22 44.59 -15.87 -21.58
CA ASN A 22 44.52 -15.26 -20.25
C ASN A 22 43.68 -13.98 -20.29
N LEU A 23 43.88 -13.11 -21.29
CA LEU A 23 43.08 -11.91 -21.50
C LEU A 23 41.59 -12.24 -21.69
N ALA A 24 41.28 -13.23 -22.53
CA ALA A 24 39.90 -13.68 -22.74
C ALA A 24 39.24 -14.15 -21.43
N ARG A 25 39.96 -14.91 -20.61
CA ARG A 25 39.49 -15.35 -19.29
C ARG A 25 39.21 -14.17 -18.37
N HIS A 26 40.12 -13.20 -18.28
CA HIS A 26 39.92 -12.01 -17.44
C HIS A 26 38.73 -11.17 -17.91
N LEU A 27 38.59 -10.92 -19.22
CA LEU A 27 37.45 -10.21 -19.79
C LEU A 27 36.13 -10.93 -19.48
N GLN A 28 36.11 -12.26 -19.55
CA GLN A 28 34.93 -13.04 -19.21
C GLN A 28 34.57 -12.90 -17.73
N ILE A 29 35.54 -12.94 -16.82
CA ILE A 29 35.33 -12.73 -15.38
C ILE A 29 34.76 -11.34 -15.12
N CYS A 30 35.36 -10.30 -15.70
CA CYS A 30 34.88 -8.92 -15.59
C CYS A 30 33.46 -8.78 -16.13
N THR A 31 33.17 -9.37 -17.29
CA THR A 31 31.83 -9.32 -17.90
C THR A 31 30.78 -9.97 -17.02
N ARG A 32 31.07 -11.16 -16.46
CA ARG A 32 30.15 -11.85 -15.53
C ARG A 32 29.93 -11.03 -14.26
N ALA A 33 30.99 -10.45 -13.70
CA ALA A 33 30.90 -9.58 -12.52
C ALA A 33 30.09 -8.31 -12.80
N PHE A 34 30.28 -7.69 -13.96
CA PHE A 34 29.53 -6.53 -14.41
C PHE A 34 28.04 -6.88 -14.59
N GLN A 35 27.72 -7.96 -15.29
CA GLN A 35 26.32 -8.41 -15.46
C GLN A 35 25.63 -8.65 -14.11
N LYS A 36 26.31 -9.34 -13.19
CA LYS A 36 25.77 -9.59 -11.85
C LYS A 36 25.56 -8.31 -11.05
N SER A 37 26.52 -7.39 -11.06
CA SER A 37 26.42 -6.13 -10.33
C SER A 37 25.38 -5.19 -10.96
N SER A 38 25.32 -5.11 -12.28
CA SER A 38 24.30 -4.35 -13.01
C SER A 38 22.90 -4.87 -12.72
N ALA A 39 22.68 -6.19 -12.78
CA ALA A 39 21.38 -6.78 -12.44
C ALA A 39 21.00 -6.49 -10.97
N LYS A 40 21.97 -6.61 -10.05
CA LYS A 40 21.75 -6.25 -8.64
C LYS A 40 21.38 -4.78 -8.46
N SER A 41 22.06 -3.87 -9.17
CA SER A 41 21.79 -2.44 -9.11
C SER A 41 20.37 -2.11 -9.56
N ILE A 42 19.94 -2.67 -10.68
CA ILE A 42 18.57 -2.49 -11.21
C ILE A 42 17.54 -3.00 -10.20
N LEU A 43 17.71 -4.21 -9.66
CA LEU A 43 16.80 -4.76 -8.66
C LEU A 43 16.76 -3.93 -7.36
N GLN A 44 17.90 -3.34 -6.96
CA GLN A 44 17.96 -2.46 -5.80
C GLN A 44 17.21 -1.14 -6.06
N GLU A 45 17.36 -0.56 -7.24
CA GLU A 45 16.64 0.65 -7.65
C GLU A 45 15.13 0.41 -7.69
N ASP A 46 14.68 -0.68 -8.32
CA ASP A 46 13.28 -1.10 -8.34
C ASP A 46 12.72 -1.29 -6.93
N ARG A 47 13.50 -1.91 -6.04
CA ARG A 47 13.09 -2.11 -4.64
C ARG A 47 12.94 -0.78 -3.89
N ILE A 48 13.85 0.16 -4.09
CA ILE A 48 13.78 1.49 -3.49
C ILE A 48 12.55 2.24 -4.00
N GLN A 49 12.30 2.20 -5.31
CA GLN A 49 11.12 2.84 -5.90
C GLN A 49 9.83 2.23 -5.37
N PHE A 50 9.72 0.90 -5.32
CA PHE A 50 8.58 0.19 -4.75
C PHE A 50 8.29 0.59 -3.30
N LEU A 51 9.32 0.59 -2.44
CA LEU A 51 9.18 0.99 -1.04
C LEU A 51 8.80 2.46 -0.89
N THR A 52 9.32 3.33 -1.76
CA THR A 52 8.97 4.75 -1.79
C THR A 52 7.50 4.95 -2.13
N THR A 53 6.98 4.24 -3.13
CA THR A 53 5.56 4.26 -3.50
C THR A 53 4.66 3.83 -2.34
N ILE A 54 4.95 2.69 -1.71
CA ILE A 54 4.17 2.20 -0.56
C ILE A 54 4.23 3.19 0.61
N ASN A 55 5.41 3.73 0.92
CA ASN A 55 5.56 4.69 2.01
C ASN A 55 4.78 5.97 1.76
N ASN A 56 4.79 6.48 0.52
CA ASN A 56 4.01 7.66 0.14
C ASN A 56 2.50 7.39 0.28
N GLU A 57 2.01 6.23 -0.18
CA GLU A 57 0.62 5.82 0.00
C GLU A 57 0.24 5.69 1.48
N ALA A 58 1.09 5.04 2.28
CA ALA A 58 0.88 4.88 3.72
C ALA A 58 0.86 6.24 4.46
N LYS A 59 1.73 7.18 4.05
CA LYS A 59 1.76 8.54 4.59
C LYS A 59 0.46 9.28 4.31
N VAL A 60 -0.06 9.20 3.07
CA VAL A 60 -1.37 9.77 2.71
C VAL A 60 -2.47 9.16 3.57
N ARG A 61 -2.54 7.82 3.66
CA ARG A 61 -3.55 7.13 4.49
C ARG A 61 -3.51 7.55 5.96
N ARG A 62 -2.31 7.68 6.55
CA ARG A 62 -2.14 8.13 7.94
C ARG A 62 -2.64 9.56 8.12
N SER A 63 -2.30 10.46 7.18
CA SER A 63 -2.76 11.85 7.22
C SER A 63 -4.27 11.96 7.08
N THR A 64 -4.87 11.25 6.11
CA THR A 64 -6.33 11.25 5.92
C THR A 64 -7.06 10.68 7.12
N LYS A 65 -6.58 9.57 7.70
CA LYS A 65 -7.16 9.03 8.95
C LYS A 65 -7.10 10.06 10.09
N SER A 66 -5.96 10.74 10.26
CA SER A 66 -5.81 11.79 11.26
C SER A 66 -6.74 12.98 11.04
N LEU A 67 -7.02 13.33 9.78
CA LEU A 67 -7.96 14.41 9.43
C LEU A 67 -9.41 13.99 9.66
N VAL A 68 -9.80 12.82 9.15
CA VAL A 68 -11.17 12.28 9.23
C VAL A 68 -11.56 11.95 10.66
N LEU A 69 -10.64 11.46 11.49
CA LEU A 69 -10.92 11.18 12.89
C LEU A 69 -11.15 12.46 13.72
N GLY A 70 -10.85 13.64 13.20
CA GLY A 70 -11.01 14.91 13.89
C GLY A 70 -10.31 14.94 15.25
N LYS A 71 -10.46 16.03 15.99
CA LYS A 71 -10.14 16.04 17.43
C LYS A 71 -11.27 15.34 18.18
N ALA A 72 -11.36 14.01 18.06
CA ALA A 72 -12.27 13.24 18.88
C ALA A 72 -11.78 13.27 20.33
N LYS A 73 -12.45 14.03 21.20
CA LYS A 73 -12.25 13.90 22.64
C LYS A 73 -12.80 12.54 23.06
N VAL A 74 -11.92 11.64 23.49
CA VAL A 74 -12.30 10.36 24.09
C VAL A 74 -13.04 10.71 25.37
N MET A 75 -14.37 10.60 25.36
CA MET A 75 -15.17 10.81 26.55
C MET A 75 -15.04 9.56 27.45
N SER A 76 -14.43 9.73 28.63
CA SER A 76 -14.56 8.79 29.74
C SER A 76 -16.03 8.72 30.18
N TYR A 77 -16.42 7.64 30.86
CA TYR A 77 -17.75 7.52 31.46
C TYR A 77 -18.09 8.69 32.41
N GLU A 78 -17.05 9.32 32.97
CA GLU A 78 -17.13 10.47 33.87
C GLU A 78 -17.16 11.82 33.15
N ASP A 79 -16.94 11.87 31.83
CA ASP A 79 -16.97 13.13 31.10
C ASP A 79 -18.42 13.63 30.95
N PRO A 80 -18.71 14.91 31.28
CA PRO A 80 -20.05 15.46 31.22
C PRO A 80 -20.56 15.51 29.77
N LYS A 81 -21.80 15.06 29.55
CA LYS A 81 -22.43 15.04 28.23
C LYS A 81 -22.44 16.45 27.62
N PRO A 82 -22.14 16.59 26.31
CA PRO A 82 -22.20 17.89 25.65
C PRO A 82 -23.62 18.44 25.70
N ALA A 83 -23.76 19.76 25.85
CA ALA A 83 -25.04 20.45 25.99
C ALA A 83 -26.05 20.11 24.88
N SER A 84 -25.58 19.76 23.69
CA SER A 84 -26.41 19.32 22.55
C SER A 84 -27.17 18.01 22.82
N ALA A 85 -26.61 17.09 23.59
CA ALA A 85 -27.27 15.82 23.94
C ALA A 85 -28.40 16.03 24.97
N LEU A 86 -28.28 17.02 25.85
CA LEU A 86 -29.33 17.39 26.81
C LEU A 86 -30.54 18.02 26.10
N VAL A 87 -30.29 18.87 25.09
CA VAL A 87 -31.38 19.54 24.33
C VAL A 87 -32.24 18.53 23.56
N MET A 88 -31.64 17.49 22.98
CA MET A 88 -32.38 16.44 22.26
C MET A 88 -33.21 15.56 23.20
N GLN A 89 -32.79 15.41 24.47
CA GLN A 89 -33.52 14.64 25.48
C GLN A 89 -34.68 15.44 26.08
N ALA A 90 -34.49 16.73 26.36
CA ALA A 90 -35.53 17.64 26.85
C ALA A 90 -36.72 17.77 25.88
N SER A 91 -36.47 17.60 24.58
CA SER A 91 -37.50 17.66 23.53
C SER A 91 -38.32 16.36 23.41
N ARG A 92 -37.87 15.25 24.01
CA ARG A 92 -38.47 13.92 23.84
C ARG A 92 -39.47 13.55 24.95
N THR A 93 -39.48 14.29 26.06
CA THR A 93 -40.23 13.95 27.29
C THR A 93 -41.66 14.50 27.36
N GLN A 94 -42.28 14.91 26.25
CA GLN A 94 -43.66 15.45 26.23
C GLN A 94 -44.67 14.60 25.42
N ILE A 95 -44.50 13.28 25.35
CA ILE A 95 -45.56 12.40 24.82
C ILE A 95 -46.08 11.57 25.99
N ALA A 96 -47.22 11.99 26.53
CA ALA A 96 -47.98 11.23 27.52
C ALA A 96 -48.35 9.88 26.92
N GLU A 97 -48.17 8.82 27.70
CA GLU A 97 -48.56 7.47 27.31
C GLU A 97 -50.09 7.36 27.36
N ASP A 98 -50.73 7.45 26.19
CA ASP A 98 -52.06 6.89 26.02
C ASP A 98 -51.90 5.38 25.74
N GLU A 99 -52.54 4.58 26.60
CA GLU A 99 -52.55 3.13 26.64
C GLU A 99 -53.11 2.53 25.34
N ILE A 100 -52.24 2.11 24.42
CA ILE A 100 -52.64 1.42 23.18
C ILE A 100 -52.70 -0.10 23.45
N VAL A 101 -53.90 -0.60 23.70
CA VAL A 101 -54.20 -2.05 23.70
C VAL A 101 -54.02 -2.60 22.28
N PRO A 102 -53.19 -3.64 22.06
CA PRO A 102 -52.99 -4.17 20.71
C PRO A 102 -54.16 -5.09 20.32
N GLU A 103 -55.01 -4.64 19.39
CA GLU A 103 -56.02 -5.52 18.78
C GLU A 103 -55.38 -6.62 17.90
N PRO A 104 -55.95 -7.84 17.88
CA PRO A 104 -55.42 -8.95 17.08
C PRO A 104 -55.65 -8.69 15.58
N ARG A 105 -54.55 -8.58 14.81
CA ARG A 105 -54.62 -8.40 13.36
C ARG A 105 -55.28 -9.60 12.67
N ARG A 106 -56.45 -9.41 12.05
CA ARG A 106 -57.02 -10.41 11.11
C ARG A 106 -56.21 -10.41 9.81
N ALA A 107 -55.75 -11.58 9.39
CA ALA A 107 -55.13 -11.78 8.08
C ALA A 107 -56.20 -11.72 6.97
N PRO A 108 -55.91 -11.16 5.79
CA PRO A 108 -56.86 -11.12 4.70
C PRO A 108 -56.98 -12.51 4.07
N VAL A 109 -58.21 -12.98 3.91
CA VAL A 109 -58.52 -14.23 3.19
C VAL A 109 -58.32 -13.99 1.70
N ALA A 110 -57.47 -14.80 1.07
CA ALA A 110 -57.25 -14.76 -0.36
C ALA A 110 -58.51 -15.19 -1.11
N GLN A 111 -59.05 -14.32 -1.98
CA GLN A 111 -60.08 -14.71 -2.93
C GLN A 111 -59.41 -15.42 -4.12
N MET A 112 -59.77 -16.69 -4.34
CA MET A 112 -59.42 -17.44 -5.54
C MET A 112 -60.42 -17.10 -6.65
N TYR A 113 -59.90 -16.77 -7.84
CA TYR A 113 -60.63 -16.79 -9.11
C TYR A 113 -60.01 -17.88 -10.00
#